data_AF-A0A9P6XSP7-F1
#
_entry.id   AF-A0A9P6XSP7-F1
#
_cell.length_a   1.000
_cell.length_b   1.000
_cell.length_c   1.000
_cell.angle_alpha   90.00
_cell.angle_beta   90.00
_cell.angle_gamma   90.00
#
_symmetry.space_group_name_H-M   'P 1'
#
loop_
_entity.id
_entity.type
_entity.pdbx_description
1 polymer ?
#
loop_
_entity_poly.entity_id
_entity_poly.type
_entity_poly.pdbx_seq_one_letter_code
_entity_poly.pdbx_strand_id
1 'polypeptide(L)'
;MASQFESLLHPFVILFTIPLALVGAILALMLTGKPISVVVFIGLILLVGLVTKNAIILIDKVNQLREAGVAKHEALVEGARSRLRPIIMTTLCTLFGFLPLAVAMGEGAEVRAPMAITVIGGLLVSTLLTLLVIPVV
;
A
#
# COMPACT_ATOMS: atom_id res chain seq x y z
N MET A 1 -7.88 -4.61 15.14
CA MET A 1 -8.55 -4.81 13.83
C MET A 1 -9.90 -5.49 14.00
N ALA A 2 -9.98 -6.66 14.64
CA ALA A 2 -11.27 -7.32 14.91
C ALA A 2 -12.21 -6.50 15.82
N SER A 3 -11.69 -5.68 16.74
CA SER A 3 -12.53 -4.80 17.59
C SER A 3 -12.88 -3.44 16.97
N GLN A 4 -12.27 -3.06 15.83
CA GLN A 4 -12.53 -1.76 15.16
C GLN A 4 -13.58 -1.88 14.03
N PHE A 5 -13.86 -3.08 13.55
CA PHE A 5 -14.71 -3.30 12.36
C PHE A 5 -15.93 -4.20 12.61
N GLU A 6 -16.13 -4.70 13.84
CA GLU A 6 -17.22 -5.65 14.21
C GLU A 6 -17.45 -6.80 13.20
N SER A 7 -16.43 -7.14 12.40
CA SER A 7 -16.54 -8.08 11.28
C SER A 7 -15.17 -8.66 10.94
N LEU A 8 -15.12 -10.00 10.86
CA LEU A 8 -13.90 -10.78 10.63
C LEU A 8 -13.47 -10.82 9.14
N LEU A 9 -14.31 -10.34 8.22
CA LEU A 9 -14.03 -10.40 6.77
C LEU A 9 -13.13 -9.25 6.29
N HIS A 10 -13.24 -8.06 6.86
CA HIS A 10 -12.42 -6.90 6.47
C HIS A 10 -10.92 -7.08 6.75
N PRO A 11 -10.49 -7.65 7.89
CA PRO A 11 -9.09 -7.97 8.13
C PRO A 11 -8.53 -8.99 7.13
N PHE A 12 -9.35 -9.93 6.63
CA PHE A 12 -8.92 -10.93 5.65
C PHE A 12 -8.56 -10.30 4.31
N VAL A 13 -9.32 -9.31 3.85
CA VAL A 13 -9.02 -8.58 2.59
C VAL A 13 -7.71 -7.81 2.72
N ILE A 14 -7.45 -7.20 3.87
CA ILE A 14 -6.18 -6.50 4.16
C ILE A 14 -5.02 -7.50 4.24
N LEU A 15 -5.24 -8.69 4.81
CA LEU A 15 -4.20 -9.70 4.88
C LEU A 15 -3.78 -10.19 3.48
N PHE A 16 -4.70 -10.19 2.51
CA PHE A 16 -4.43 -10.54 1.12
C PHE A 16 -3.63 -9.48 0.35
N THR A 17 -3.73 -8.19 0.71
CA THR A 17 -2.96 -7.14 0.03
C THR A 17 -1.50 -7.08 0.47
N ILE A 18 -1.16 -7.64 1.63
CA ILE A 18 0.22 -7.68 2.15
C ILE A 18 1.15 -8.52 1.26
N PRO A 19 0.84 -9.79 0.91
CA PRO A 19 1.65 -10.58 -0.01
C PRO A 19 1.84 -9.92 -1.38
N LEU A 20 0.80 -9.27 -1.90
CA LEU A 20 0.87 -8.55 -3.18
C LEU A 20 1.88 -7.38 -3.11
N ALA A 21 1.88 -6.63 -2.02
CA ALA A 21 2.84 -5.54 -1.81
C ALA A 21 4.29 -6.05 -1.67
N LEU A 22 4.48 -7.19 -0.99
CA LEU A 22 5.77 -7.89 -0.87
C LEU A 22 6.33 -8.28 -2.23
N VAL A 23 5.50 -8.84 -3.12
CA VAL A 23 5.91 -9.19 -4.48
C VAL A 23 6.42 -7.95 -5.23
N GLY A 24 5.72 -6.82 -5.13
CA GLY A 24 6.14 -5.56 -5.72
C GLY A 24 7.47 -5.02 -5.17
N ALA A 25 7.67 -5.15 -3.87
CA ALA A 25 8.91 -4.73 -3.21
C ALA A 25 10.11 -5.58 -3.65
N ILE A 26 9.94 -6.90 -3.72
CA ILE A 26 10.97 -7.84 -4.18
C ILE A 26 11.30 -7.58 -5.66
N LEU A 27 10.29 -7.37 -6.51
CA LEU A 27 10.49 -7.01 -7.92
C LEU A 27 11.33 -5.75 -8.09
N ALA A 28 11.07 -4.71 -7.28
CA ALA A 28 11.84 -3.47 -7.35
C ALA A 28 13.29 -3.63 -6.88
N LEU A 29 13.54 -4.46 -5.87
CA LEU A 29 14.88 -4.81 -5.43
C LEU A 29 15.64 -5.59 -6.51
N MET A 30 14.98 -6.56 -7.15
CA MET A 30 15.55 -7.32 -8.27
C MET A 30 15.90 -6.42 -9.45
N LEU A 31 15.01 -5.50 -9.84
CA LEU A 31 15.25 -4.54 -10.92
C LEU A 31 16.39 -3.58 -10.60
N THR A 32 16.57 -3.19 -9.33
CA THR A 32 17.62 -2.27 -8.91
C THR A 32 18.92 -2.97 -8.49
N GLY A 33 18.97 -4.31 -8.54
CA GLY A 33 20.14 -5.12 -8.21
C GLY A 33 20.64 -4.99 -6.77
N LYS A 34 19.79 -4.56 -5.82
CA LYS A 34 20.20 -4.32 -4.42
C LYS A 34 20.00 -5.56 -3.56
N PRO A 35 20.96 -5.89 -2.67
CA PRO A 35 20.85 -7.07 -1.82
C PRO A 35 19.74 -6.93 -0.78
N ILE A 36 19.14 -8.05 -0.41
CA ILE A 36 18.22 -8.12 0.74
C ILE A 36 19.05 -7.99 2.01
N SER A 37 18.94 -6.85 2.68
CA SER A 37 19.61 -6.56 3.94
C SER A 37 18.61 -6.38 5.08
N VAL A 38 19.09 -6.28 6.33
CA VAL A 38 18.24 -5.97 7.50
C VAL A 38 17.44 -4.67 7.28
N VAL A 39 18.01 -3.73 6.53
CA VAL A 39 17.40 -2.44 6.24
C VAL A 39 16.22 -2.57 5.25
N VAL A 40 16.28 -3.53 4.33
CA VAL A 40 15.15 -3.88 3.46
C VAL A 40 13.97 -4.39 4.28
N PHE A 41 14.20 -5.18 5.34
CA PHE A 41 13.12 -5.62 6.25
C PHE A 41 12.43 -4.44 6.95
N ILE A 42 13.18 -3.41 7.35
CA ILE A 42 12.58 -2.18 7.90
C ILE A 42 11.67 -1.53 6.85
N GLY A 43 12.12 -1.45 5.60
CA GLY A 43 11.32 -0.97 4.47
C GLY A 43 10.05 -1.79 4.24
N LEU A 44 10.13 -3.12 4.36
CA LEU A 44 8.97 -4.01 4.25
C LEU A 44 7.95 -3.78 5.37
N ILE A 45 8.40 -3.61 6.62
CA ILE A 45 7.51 -3.32 7.76
C ILE A 45 6.78 -1.97 7.53
N LEU A 46 7.50 -0.95 7.08
CA LEU A 46 6.91 0.35 6.72
C LEU A 46 5.89 0.20 5.59
N LEU A 47 6.22 -0.56 4.55
CA LEU A 47 5.34 -0.83 3.42
C LEU A 47 4.02 -1.49 3.87
N VAL A 48 4.09 -2.49 4.75
CA VAL A 48 2.90 -3.15 5.31
C VAL A 48 1.98 -2.14 5.98
N GLY A 49 2.52 -1.22 6.78
CA GLY A 49 1.74 -0.16 7.43
C GLY A 49 1.06 0.79 6.43
N LEU A 50 1.78 1.19 5.38
CA LEU A 50 1.28 2.10 4.34
C LEU A 50 0.15 1.46 3.52
N VAL A 51 0.32 0.20 3.12
CA VAL A 51 -0.68 -0.55 2.36
C VAL A 51 -1.91 -0.82 3.22
N THR A 52 -1.72 -1.21 4.48
CA THR A 52 -2.81 -1.43 5.43
C THR A 52 -3.63 -0.16 5.63
N LYS A 53 -2.97 1.00 5.79
CA LYS A 53 -3.65 2.30 5.89
C LYS A 53 -4.54 2.58 4.68
N ASN A 54 -4.04 2.38 3.47
CA ASN A 54 -4.81 2.61 2.25
C ASN A 54 -6.03 1.68 2.15
N ALA A 55 -5.86 0.40 2.51
CA ALA A 55 -6.96 -0.57 2.54
C ALA A 55 -8.03 -0.22 3.59
N ILE A 56 -7.60 0.17 4.80
CA ILE A 56 -8.51 0.61 5.89
C ILE A 56 -9.38 1.78 5.44
N ILE A 57 -8.79 2.82 4.82
CA ILE A 57 -9.52 4.02 4.39
C ILE A 57 -10.58 3.70 3.32
N LEU A 58 -10.28 2.74 2.44
CA LEU A 58 -11.22 2.30 1.40
C LEU A 58 -12.36 1.50 2.01
N ILE A 59 -12.04 0.50 2.85
CA ILE A 59 -13.04 -0.36 3.50
C ILE A 59 -13.97 0.44 4.39
N ASP A 60 -13.44 1.36 5.19
CA ASP A 60 -14.22 2.25 6.05
C ASP A 60 -15.25 3.05 5.23
N LYS A 61 -14.84 3.56 4.05
CA LYS A 61 -15.76 4.29 3.18
C LYS A 61 -16.85 3.40 2.58
N VAL A 62 -16.48 2.19 2.16
CA VAL A 62 -17.46 1.21 1.66
C VAL A 62 -18.44 0.84 2.77
N ASN A 63 -18.00 0.69 4.01
CA ASN A 63 -18.89 0.38 5.13
C ASN A 63 -19.85 1.53 5.43
N GLN A 64 -19.38 2.77 5.46
CA GLN A 64 -20.23 3.97 5.60
C GLN A 64 -21.29 4.07 4.48
N LEU A 65 -20.94 3.72 3.24
CA LEU A 65 -21.89 3.70 2.13
C LEU A 65 -22.92 2.57 2.27
N ARG A 66 -22.52 1.42 2.80
CA ARG A 66 -23.44 0.32 3.10
C ARG A 66 -24.41 0.67 4.23
N GLU A 67 -23.93 1.35 5.27
CA GLU A 67 -24.78 1.88 6.35
C GLU A 67 -25.77 2.93 5.85
N ALA A 68 -25.39 3.71 4.82
CA ALA A 68 -26.28 4.63 4.12
C ALA A 68 -27.28 3.94 3.18
N GLY A 69 -27.32 2.61 3.13
CA GLY A 69 -28.29 1.82 2.34
C GLY A 69 -27.88 1.54 0.90
N VAL A 70 -26.65 1.88 0.49
CA VAL A 70 -26.16 1.63 -0.87
C VAL A 70 -25.84 0.14 -1.06
N ALA A 71 -26.25 -0.43 -2.20
CA ALA A 71 -25.97 -1.83 -2.53
C ALA A 71 -24.45 -2.09 -2.54
N LYS A 72 -24.02 -3.27 -2.06
CA LYS A 72 -22.58 -3.60 -1.85
C LYS A 72 -21.71 -3.31 -3.07
N HIS A 73 -22.18 -3.64 -4.27
CA HIS A 73 -21.42 -3.43 -5.50
C HIS A 73 -21.29 -1.94 -5.86
N GLU A 74 -22.36 -1.17 -5.67
CA GLU A 74 -22.38 0.26 -5.96
C GLU A 74 -21.55 1.03 -4.92
N ALA A 75 -21.60 0.62 -3.65
CA ALA A 75 -20.76 1.13 -2.57
C ALA A 75 -19.26 0.91 -2.82
N LEU A 76 -18.88 -0.24 -3.41
CA LEU A 76 -17.50 -0.53 -3.81
C LEU A 76 -17.02 0.38 -4.94
N VAL A 77 -17.84 0.57 -5.98
CA VAL A 77 -17.50 1.42 -7.13
C VAL A 77 -17.41 2.89 -6.71
N GLU A 78 -18.39 3.39 -5.96
CA GLU A 78 -18.45 4.76 -5.45
C GLU A 78 -17.31 5.03 -4.44
N GLY A 79 -17.04 4.05 -3.56
CA GLY A 79 -15.94 4.07 -2.61
C GLY A 79 -14.57 4.13 -3.30
N ALA A 80 -14.34 3.27 -4.29
CA ALA A 80 -13.12 3.28 -5.09
C ALA A 80 -12.93 4.60 -5.84
N ARG A 81 -13.99 5.13 -6.48
CA ARG A 81 -13.93 6.37 -7.27
C ARG A 81 -13.65 7.60 -6.39
N SER A 82 -14.28 7.69 -5.22
CA SER A 82 -14.09 8.82 -4.30
C SER A 82 -12.73 8.80 -3.59
N ARG A 83 -12.16 7.62 -3.35
CA ARG A 83 -10.87 7.45 -2.67
C ARG A 83 -9.65 7.42 -3.60
N LEU A 84 -9.86 7.28 -4.90
CA LEU A 84 -8.80 7.27 -5.91
C LEU A 84 -7.89 8.51 -5.81
N ARG A 85 -8.49 9.69 -5.65
CA ARG A 85 -7.76 10.96 -5.47
C ARG A 85 -6.91 10.97 -4.19
N PRO A 86 -7.47 10.73 -2.99
CA PRO A 86 -6.68 10.65 -1.75
C PRO A 86 -5.55 9.61 -1.78
N ILE A 87 -5.79 8.41 -2.31
CA ILE A 87 -4.80 7.31 -2.34
C ILE A 87 -3.63 7.68 -3.26
N ILE A 88 -3.90 8.27 -4.42
CA ILE A 88 -2.84 8.74 -5.32
C ILE A 88 -2.05 9.87 -4.66
N MET A 89 -2.71 10.80 -3.98
CA MET A 89 -2.03 11.91 -3.30
C MET A 89 -1.05 11.43 -2.23
N THR A 90 -1.45 10.49 -1.37
CA THR A 90 -0.58 9.93 -0.33
C THR A 90 0.54 9.09 -0.91
N THR A 91 0.25 8.32 -1.97
CA THR A 91 1.26 7.51 -2.67
C THR A 91 2.32 8.40 -3.30
N LEU A 92 1.91 9.46 -4.01
CA LEU A 92 2.83 10.43 -4.63
C LEU A 92 3.64 11.19 -3.59
N CYS A 93 3.02 11.64 -2.50
CA CYS A 93 3.74 12.28 -1.39
C CYS A 93 4.83 11.37 -0.82
N THR A 94 4.51 10.08 -0.61
CA THR A 94 5.48 9.10 -0.14
C THR A 94 6.58 8.87 -1.18
N LEU A 95 6.22 8.69 -2.46
CA LEU A 95 7.18 8.54 -3.55
C LEU A 95 8.18 9.70 -3.59
N PHE A 96 7.70 10.95 -3.60
CA PHE A 96 8.58 12.11 -3.61
C PHE A 96 9.40 12.28 -2.33
N GLY A 97 8.87 11.89 -1.17
CA GLY A 97 9.61 11.90 0.09
C GLY A 97 10.76 10.88 0.12
N PHE A 98 10.56 9.71 -0.47
CA PHE A 98 11.58 8.65 -0.53
C PHE A 98 12.49 8.73 -1.77
N LEU A 99 12.09 9.46 -2.82
CA LEU A 99 12.88 9.65 -4.04
C LEU A 99 14.31 10.14 -3.78
N PRO A 100 14.57 11.19 -2.96
CA PRO A 100 15.94 11.60 -2.67
C PRO A 100 16.72 10.54 -1.92
N LEU A 101 16.08 9.74 -1.06
CA LEU A 101 16.74 8.65 -0.34
C LEU A 101 17.12 7.48 -1.26
N ALA A 102 16.36 7.27 -2.34
CA ALA A 102 16.64 6.25 -3.33
C ALA A 102 17.81 6.62 -4.26
N VAL A 103 17.99 7.92 -4.55
CA VAL A 103 18.97 8.46 -5.52
C VAL A 103 20.23 9.04 -4.84
N ALA A 104 20.17 9.38 -3.56
CA ALA A 104 21.30 9.99 -2.86
C ALA A 104 22.56 9.11 -2.92
N MET A 105 23.70 9.74 -3.25
CA MET A 105 25.03 9.13 -3.32
C MET A 105 25.97 9.58 -2.19
N GLY A 106 25.41 9.97 -1.04
CA GLY A 106 26.19 10.41 0.13
C GLY A 106 26.55 9.28 1.11
N GLU A 107 27.22 9.63 2.21
CA GLU A 107 27.48 8.69 3.32
C GLU A 107 26.18 8.06 3.84
N GLY A 108 26.19 6.73 4.01
CA GLY A 108 25.01 5.97 4.42
C GLY A 108 23.97 5.72 3.30
N ALA A 109 24.26 6.09 2.05
CA ALA A 109 23.40 5.77 0.90
C ALA A 109 23.20 4.26 0.72
N GLU A 110 24.21 3.44 1.00
CA GLU A 110 24.10 1.98 0.93
C GLU A 110 23.05 1.40 1.88
N VAL A 111 22.77 2.10 2.98
CA VAL A 111 21.77 1.71 3.98
C VAL A 111 20.41 2.29 3.60
N ARG A 112 20.34 3.57 3.21
CA ARG A 112 19.07 4.28 2.96
C ARG A 112 18.42 3.92 1.62
N ALA A 113 19.21 3.71 0.58
CA ALA A 113 18.69 3.49 -0.76
C ALA A 113 17.91 2.16 -0.91
N PRO A 114 18.37 1.00 -0.37
CA PRO A 114 17.60 -0.24 -0.43
C PRO A 114 16.24 -0.12 0.27
N MET A 115 16.18 0.52 1.43
CA MET A 115 14.91 0.77 2.14
C MET A 115 13.97 1.63 1.31
N ALA A 116 14.46 2.75 0.77
CA ALA A 116 13.63 3.66 -0.04
C ALA A 116 13.09 2.97 -1.29
N ILE A 117 13.90 2.17 -1.98
CA ILE A 117 13.49 1.44 -3.20
C ILE A 117 12.45 0.37 -2.88
N THR A 118 12.62 -0.34 -1.77
CA THR A 118 11.66 -1.35 -1.29
C THR A 118 10.28 -0.71 -1.08
N VAL A 119 10.25 0.46 -0.41
CA VAL A 119 9.02 1.20 -0.14
C VAL A 119 8.41 1.74 -1.44
N ILE A 120 9.20 2.39 -2.30
CA ILE A 120 8.77 2.97 -3.57
C ILE A 120 8.18 1.91 -4.50
N GLY A 121 8.90 0.81 -4.72
CA GLY A 121 8.49 -0.27 -5.59
C GLY A 121 7.27 -1.02 -5.07
N GLY A 122 7.28 -1.33 -3.77
CA GLY A 122 6.14 -1.95 -3.10
C GLY A 122 4.88 -1.09 -3.17
N LEU A 123 4.99 0.22 -2.95
CA LEU A 123 3.85 1.14 -3.01
C LEU A 123 3.32 1.32 -4.43
N LEU A 124 4.18 1.46 -5.43
CA LEU A 124 3.74 1.60 -6.82
C LEU A 124 2.93 0.39 -7.28
N VAL A 125 3.48 -0.81 -7.05
CA VAL A 125 2.83 -2.07 -7.42
C VAL A 125 1.59 -2.31 -6.56
N SER A 126 1.66 -2.07 -5.24
CA SER A 126 0.52 -2.24 -4.34
C SER A 126 -0.61 -1.27 -4.64
N THR A 127 -0.34 0.00 -4.89
CA THR A 127 -1.38 0.98 -5.22
C THR A 127 -2.06 0.65 -6.55
N LEU A 128 -1.28 0.23 -7.56
CA LEU A 128 -1.83 -0.22 -8.85
C LEU A 128 -2.72 -1.47 -8.67
N LEU A 129 -2.23 -2.47 -7.92
CA LEU A 129 -2.96 -3.69 -7.65
C LEU A 129 -4.18 -3.46 -6.73
N THR A 130 -4.08 -2.60 -5.73
CA THR A 130 -5.18 -2.25 -4.81
C THR A 130 -6.32 -1.59 -5.59
N LEU A 131 -6.01 -0.70 -6.53
CA LEU A 131 -7.01 -0.05 -7.39
C LEU A 131 -7.64 -1.00 -8.42
N LEU A 132 -6.94 -2.05 -8.85
CA LEU A 132 -7.45 -3.03 -9.82
C LEU A 132 -8.14 -4.24 -9.17
N VAL A 133 -7.60 -4.74 -8.06
CA VAL A 133 -8.03 -5.98 -7.41
C VAL A 133 -9.19 -5.73 -6.45
N ILE A 134 -9.18 -4.64 -5.67
CA ILE A 134 -10.27 -4.40 -4.71
C ILE A 134 -11.65 -4.15 -5.36
N PRO A 135 -11.79 -3.47 -6.51
CA PRO A 135 -13.09 -3.38 -7.17
C PRO A 135 -13.56 -4.71 -7.80
N VAL A 136 -12.66 -5.69 -7.97
CA VAL A 136 -12.97 -6.99 -8.60
C VAL A 136 -13.36 -8.06 -7.55
N VAL A 137 -12.98 -7.89 -6.28
CA VAL A 137 -13.28 -8.80 -5.15
C VAL A 137 -14.45 -8.31 -4.33
#